data_AF-A0A822CMI6-F1
#
_entry.id   AF-A0A822CMI6-F1
#
_cell.length_a   1.000
_cell.length_b   1.000
_cell.length_c   1.000
_cell.angle_alpha   90.00
_cell.angle_beta   90.00
_cell.angle_gamma   90.00
#
_symmetry.space_group_name_H-M   'P 1'
#
loop_
_entity.id
_entity.type
_entity.pdbx_description
1 polymer ?
#
loop_
_entity_poly.entity_id
_entity_poly.type
_entity_poly.pdbx_seq_one_letter_code
_entity_poly.pdbx_strand_id
1 'polypeptide(L)'
;AIIIHSNIQTCDIITKAIQRYEPIFFPPKLSMRDPPSGVNNILQNLTLNIRDNPQCEQYIQHDSNETYTLTINLQMAIVEASSVWGLLRGLETFSQLIYINEQNYVVINNSVTIIDSPRFQHRGVMLDTARHFLPVPIIKKNLDAMAYNKLNVFHWHIVDDQSFPFESITFPDLSRAGAFSPYHVYTPADVIDVIEHARLRGIRVIPEIDTPGHTYSWGKSMPQLITVCWANGKPYQAIYGTQGEMEIFNPIEPRVYSTMDSLLREVKSRFPSNYIHLGMDEVYDRCWLSNPNITQWMIVNNISSARGLHAYYADKILDITRNINVVPIVWQDVWDEKVQVRSF
;
A
#
# COMPACT_ATOMS: atom_id res chain seq x y z
N ALA A 1 -2.23 -26.52 25.02
CA ALA A 1 -2.57 -25.21 24.41
C ALA A 1 -2.61 -24.16 25.52
N ILE A 2 -2.14 -22.94 25.26
CA ILE A 2 -2.29 -21.82 26.19
C ILE A 2 -3.64 -21.14 25.96
N ILE A 3 -4.20 -20.53 27.01
CA ILE A 3 -5.39 -19.70 26.88
C ILE A 3 -4.97 -18.27 26.56
N ILE A 4 -5.50 -17.70 25.48
CA ILE A 4 -5.19 -16.33 25.08
C ILE A 4 -6.36 -15.42 25.51
N HIS A 5 -6.06 -14.45 26.37
CA HIS A 5 -7.01 -13.47 26.88
C HIS A 5 -6.69 -12.07 26.35
N SER A 6 -7.71 -11.25 26.14
CA SER A 6 -7.56 -9.83 25.81
C SER A 6 -8.45 -8.99 26.71
N ASN A 7 -7.97 -7.83 27.17
CA ASN A 7 -8.78 -6.87 27.94
C ASN A 7 -9.70 -6.01 27.06
N ILE A 8 -9.54 -6.06 25.73
CA ILE A 8 -10.38 -5.32 24.79
C ILE A 8 -11.64 -6.14 24.51
N GLN A 9 -12.80 -5.56 24.86
CA GLN A 9 -14.09 -6.13 24.50
C GLN A 9 -14.38 -5.84 23.03
N THR A 10 -14.85 -6.85 22.28
CA THR A 10 -15.29 -6.72 20.88
C THR A 10 -14.27 -6.06 19.93
N CYS A 11 -13.14 -6.72 19.68
CA CYS A 11 -12.14 -6.25 18.71
C CYS A 11 -11.80 -7.34 17.70
N ASP A 12 -12.29 -7.17 16.48
CA ASP A 12 -12.12 -8.11 15.37
C ASP A 12 -10.66 -8.30 14.97
N ILE A 13 -9.84 -7.24 14.96
CA ILE A 13 -8.40 -7.29 14.71
C ILE A 13 -7.72 -8.28 15.65
N ILE A 14 -7.98 -8.15 16.97
CA ILE A 14 -7.36 -9.03 17.97
C ILE A 14 -7.94 -10.44 17.89
N THR A 15 -9.25 -10.60 17.73
CA THR A 15 -9.86 -11.92 17.53
C THR A 15 -9.26 -12.64 16.33
N LYS A 16 -9.10 -11.96 15.19
CA LYS A 16 -8.50 -12.53 13.98
C LYS A 16 -7.00 -12.78 14.12
N ALA A 17 -6.28 -11.94 14.86
CA ALA A 17 -4.88 -12.16 15.17
C ALA A 17 -4.68 -13.42 16.03
N ILE A 18 -5.50 -13.62 17.06
CA ILE A 18 -5.48 -14.83 17.89
C ILE A 18 -5.70 -16.08 17.03
N GLN A 19 -6.75 -16.08 16.20
CA GLN A 19 -7.04 -17.18 15.27
C GLN A 19 -5.89 -17.48 14.30
N ARG A 20 -5.16 -16.44 13.87
CA ARG A 20 -4.01 -16.58 12.95
C ARG A 20 -2.76 -17.10 13.66
N TYR A 21 -2.47 -16.61 14.86
CA TYR A 21 -1.24 -16.95 15.58
C TYR A 21 -1.32 -18.29 16.32
N GLU A 22 -2.51 -18.73 16.73
CA GLU A 22 -2.68 -20.02 17.40
C GLU A 22 -2.04 -21.21 16.64
N PRO A 23 -2.27 -21.41 15.32
CA PRO A 23 -1.58 -22.46 14.56
C PRO A 23 -0.10 -22.18 14.29
N ILE A 24 0.38 -20.94 14.47
CA ILE A 24 1.81 -20.58 14.40
C ILE A 24 2.51 -21.01 15.70
N PHE A 25 1.87 -20.75 16.84
CA PHE A 25 2.36 -21.17 18.16
C PHE A 25 2.34 -22.69 18.34
N PHE A 26 1.30 -23.35 17.81
CA PHE A 26 1.08 -24.79 17.94
C PHE A 26 0.85 -25.44 16.57
N PRO A 27 1.92 -25.74 15.81
CA PRO A 27 1.78 -26.29 14.46
C PRO A 27 1.09 -27.66 14.46
N PRO A 28 -0.09 -27.82 13.84
CA PRO A 28 -0.90 -29.04 13.95
C PRO A 28 -0.31 -30.27 13.26
N LYS A 29 0.67 -30.07 12.35
CA LYS A 29 1.33 -31.16 11.61
C LYS A 29 2.46 -31.83 12.39
N LEU A 30 2.79 -31.32 13.57
CA LEU A 30 3.85 -31.88 14.41
C LEU A 30 3.21 -32.70 15.53
N SER A 31 3.66 -33.94 15.71
CA SER A 31 3.27 -34.79 16.84
C SER A 31 3.92 -34.25 18.11
N MET A 32 3.31 -33.19 18.66
CA MET A 32 3.75 -32.54 19.88
C MET A 32 3.36 -33.43 21.08
N ARG A 33 4.28 -33.54 22.04
CA ARG A 33 4.04 -34.31 23.27
C ARG A 33 3.50 -33.41 24.37
N ASP A 34 2.67 -33.99 25.23
CA ASP A 34 2.25 -33.33 26.46
C ASP A 34 3.46 -33.07 27.38
N PRO A 35 3.49 -31.96 28.12
CA PRO A 35 4.58 -31.66 29.05
C PRO A 35 4.86 -32.83 30.01
N PRO A 36 6.13 -33.14 30.31
CA PRO A 36 6.47 -34.19 31.27
C PRO A 36 5.85 -33.94 32.65
N SER A 37 5.45 -35.01 33.33
CA SER A 37 4.99 -34.97 34.72
C SER A 37 6.05 -34.33 35.63
N GLY A 38 5.68 -33.29 36.39
CA GLY A 38 6.58 -32.60 37.33
C GLY A 38 7.23 -31.31 36.80
N VAL A 39 6.94 -30.90 35.56
CA VAL A 39 7.33 -29.57 35.07
C VAL A 39 6.38 -28.51 35.64
N ASN A 40 6.89 -27.64 36.52
CA ASN A 40 6.09 -26.60 37.19
C ASN A 40 6.07 -25.25 36.43
N ASN A 41 6.91 -25.10 35.40
CA ASN A 41 7.08 -23.87 34.63
C ASN A 41 6.36 -23.98 33.28
N ILE A 42 5.07 -24.29 33.32
CA ILE A 42 4.23 -24.39 32.13
C ILE A 42 3.51 -23.05 31.97
N LEU A 43 3.78 -22.37 30.86
CA LEU A 43 3.02 -21.19 30.47
C LEU A 43 1.55 -21.59 30.27
N GLN A 44 0.65 -21.01 31.05
CA GLN A 44 -0.78 -21.32 30.93
C GLN A 44 -1.52 -20.28 30.09
N ASN A 45 -1.13 -19.01 30.23
CA ASN A 45 -1.88 -17.89 29.69
C ASN A 45 -0.99 -16.91 28.93
N LEU A 46 -1.51 -16.41 27.81
CA LEU A 46 -1.02 -15.20 27.14
C LEU A 46 -2.09 -14.11 27.27
N THR A 47 -1.75 -12.99 27.88
CA THR A 47 -2.65 -11.84 28.04
C THR A 47 -2.24 -10.70 27.12
N LEU A 48 -3.19 -10.20 26.34
CA LEU A 48 -3.05 -9.02 25.49
C LEU A 48 -3.75 -7.84 26.18
N ASN A 49 -3.00 -6.78 26.48
CA ASN A 49 -3.47 -5.65 27.27
C ASN A 49 -3.25 -4.32 26.54
N ILE A 50 -4.32 -3.59 26.22
CA ILE A 50 -4.19 -2.16 25.90
C ILE A 50 -4.24 -1.36 27.19
N ARG A 51 -3.20 -0.54 27.40
CA ARG A 51 -3.13 0.48 28.45
C ARG A 51 -4.05 1.64 28.10
N ASP A 52 -4.66 2.23 29.12
CA ASP A 52 -5.40 3.50 29.05
C ASP A 52 -6.51 3.53 27.98
N ASN A 53 -7.76 3.24 28.39
CA ASN A 53 -8.96 3.22 27.55
C ASN A 53 -8.86 2.21 26.36
N PRO A 54 -9.08 0.90 26.61
CA PRO A 54 -8.96 -0.13 25.59
C PRO A 54 -10.01 0.06 24.48
N GLN A 55 -9.57 0.56 23.33
CA GLN A 55 -10.38 0.76 22.13
C GLN A 55 -9.83 -0.07 20.97
N CYS A 56 -10.71 -0.56 20.11
CA CYS A 56 -10.32 -1.22 18.87
C CYS A 56 -10.23 -0.18 17.75
N GLU A 57 -9.02 0.35 17.51
CA GLU A 57 -8.78 1.25 16.39
C GLU A 57 -9.13 0.56 15.06
N GLN A 58 -9.70 1.33 14.13
CA GLN A 58 -10.23 0.76 12.89
C GLN A 58 -9.14 0.59 11.83
N TYR A 59 -8.40 1.66 11.53
CA TYR A 59 -7.35 1.69 10.52
C TYR A 59 -6.08 2.31 11.10
N ILE A 60 -4.94 1.67 10.82
CA ILE A 60 -3.63 2.19 11.18
C ILE A 60 -3.36 3.50 10.42
N GLN A 61 -2.90 4.52 11.13
CA GLN A 61 -2.52 5.83 10.60
C GLN A 61 -1.00 5.99 10.59
N HIS A 62 -0.50 7.10 10.07
CA HIS A 62 0.95 7.35 10.02
C HIS A 62 1.58 7.48 11.41
N ASP A 63 0.87 8.12 12.33
CA ASP A 63 1.28 8.41 13.71
C ASP A 63 0.77 7.37 14.73
N SER A 64 0.10 6.31 14.27
CA SER A 64 -0.35 5.22 15.13
C SER A 64 0.80 4.66 15.96
N ASN A 65 0.57 4.51 17.27
CA ASN A 65 1.55 3.93 18.16
C ASN A 65 1.70 2.44 17.88
N GLU A 66 2.93 1.94 17.70
CA GLU A 66 3.21 0.51 17.50
C GLU A 66 4.12 -0.06 18.61
N THR A 67 4.32 0.71 19.68
CA THR A 67 5.14 0.34 20.84
C THR A 67 4.45 -0.74 21.66
N TYR A 68 5.22 -1.70 22.14
CA TYR A 68 4.74 -2.74 23.04
C TYR A 68 5.80 -3.17 24.06
N THR A 69 5.33 -3.82 25.12
CA THR A 69 6.15 -4.51 26.10
C THR A 69 5.69 -5.96 26.18
N LEU A 70 6.60 -6.91 25.97
CA LEU A 70 6.34 -8.34 26.13
C LEU A 70 7.08 -8.82 27.37
N THR A 71 6.35 -9.37 28.34
CA THR A 71 6.90 -9.96 29.57
C THR A 71 6.49 -11.42 29.65
N ILE A 72 7.45 -12.33 29.84
CA ILE A 72 7.23 -13.77 30.02
C ILE A 72 7.85 -14.17 31.35
N ASN A 73 7.05 -14.74 32.26
CA ASN A 73 7.54 -15.35 33.49
C ASN A 73 7.20 -16.86 33.52
N LEU A 74 7.31 -17.51 34.68
CA LEU A 74 7.15 -18.97 34.79
C LEU A 74 5.76 -19.50 34.41
N GLN A 75 4.71 -18.68 34.48
CA GLN A 75 3.31 -19.14 34.33
C GLN A 75 2.47 -18.25 33.40
N MET A 76 2.88 -17.02 33.14
CA MET A 76 2.14 -16.07 32.32
C MET A 76 3.04 -15.29 31.35
N ALA A 77 2.46 -14.96 30.20
CA ALA A 77 3.01 -14.06 29.22
C ALA A 77 2.04 -12.89 29.05
N ILE A 78 2.56 -11.66 28.98
CA ILE A 78 1.76 -10.45 28.84
C ILE A 78 2.36 -9.63 27.70
N VAL A 79 1.55 -9.28 26.70
CA VAL A 79 1.85 -8.23 25.72
C VAL A 79 1.04 -7.00 26.09
N GLU A 80 1.71 -5.92 26.46
CA GLU A 80 1.09 -4.64 26.80
C GLU A 80 1.43 -3.57 25.78
N ALA A 81 0.44 -2.86 25.26
CA ALA A 81 0.62 -1.77 24.30
C ALA A 81 -0.35 -0.61 24.59
N SER A 82 -0.16 0.55 23.95
CA SER A 82 -1.13 1.65 23.99
C SER A 82 -2.13 1.62 22.83
N SER A 83 -2.02 0.62 21.95
CA SER A 83 -2.80 0.50 20.71
C SER A 83 -2.97 -0.96 20.31
N VAL A 84 -3.93 -1.24 19.44
CA VAL A 84 -4.09 -2.59 18.85
C VAL A 84 -2.88 -2.94 17.96
N TRP A 85 -2.23 -1.95 17.36
CA TRP A 85 -1.10 -2.16 16.46
C TRP A 85 0.13 -2.67 17.21
N GLY A 86 0.43 -2.11 18.39
CA GLY A 86 1.50 -2.61 19.26
C GLY A 86 1.24 -4.05 19.71
N LEU A 87 -0.01 -4.41 20.00
CA LEU A 87 -0.36 -5.80 20.32
C LEU A 87 -0.06 -6.76 19.16
N LEU A 88 -0.37 -6.37 17.91
CA LEU A 88 -0.03 -7.17 16.73
C LEU A 88 1.49 -7.37 16.59
N ARG A 89 2.29 -6.32 16.84
CA ARG A 89 3.77 -6.42 16.79
C ARG A 89 4.31 -7.32 17.90
N GLY A 90 3.74 -7.23 19.10
CA GLY A 90 4.12 -8.08 20.22
C GLY A 90 3.73 -9.54 20.05
N LEU A 91 2.59 -9.83 19.43
CA LEU A 91 2.21 -11.19 19.04
C LEU A 91 3.20 -11.82 18.07
N GLU A 92 3.67 -11.06 17.08
CA GLU A 92 4.71 -11.52 16.16
C GLU A 92 6.00 -11.87 16.90
N THR A 93 6.49 -10.97 17.76
CA THR A 93 7.70 -11.21 18.56
C THR A 93 7.54 -12.40 19.50
N PHE A 94 6.37 -12.54 20.13
CA PHE A 94 6.07 -13.71 20.97
C PHE A 94 6.13 -15.01 20.16
N SER A 95 5.61 -15.02 18.92
CA SER A 95 5.69 -16.19 18.02
C SER A 95 7.13 -16.64 17.75
N GLN A 96 8.05 -15.68 17.65
CA GLN A 96 9.46 -15.92 17.33
C GLN A 96 10.27 -16.44 18.53
N LEU A 97 9.74 -16.30 19.75
CA LEU A 97 10.35 -16.86 20.96
C LEU A 97 9.95 -18.32 21.21
N ILE A 98 8.92 -18.80 20.51
CA ILE A 98 8.47 -20.19 20.58
C ILE A 98 9.32 -21.04 19.65
N TYR A 99 9.81 -22.15 20.16
CA TYR A 99 10.55 -23.13 19.37
C TYR A 99 10.19 -24.55 19.79
N ILE A 100 10.51 -25.51 18.93
CA ILE A 100 10.31 -26.93 19.21
C ILE A 100 11.66 -27.55 19.50
N ASN A 101 11.78 -28.18 20.67
CA ASN A 101 13.04 -28.81 21.06
C ASN A 101 13.18 -30.22 20.47
N GLU A 102 14.34 -30.86 20.69
CA GLU A 102 14.65 -32.20 20.17
C GLU A 102 13.69 -33.30 20.66
N GLN A 103 12.94 -33.04 21.74
CA GLN A 103 11.97 -33.97 22.30
C GLN A 103 10.52 -33.70 21.83
N ASN A 104 10.33 -32.83 20.84
CA ASN A 104 9.03 -32.41 20.29
C ASN A 104 8.11 -31.72 21.32
N TYR A 105 8.69 -31.01 22.28
CA TYR A 105 7.94 -30.08 23.15
C TYR A 105 7.96 -28.68 22.54
N VAL A 106 6.84 -27.97 22.66
CA VAL A 106 6.77 -26.53 22.40
C VAL A 106 7.34 -25.81 23.62
N VAL A 107 8.40 -25.06 23.41
CA VAL A 107 9.17 -24.40 24.47
C VAL A 107 9.26 -22.90 24.18
N ILE A 108 9.34 -22.11 25.24
CA ILE A 108 9.58 -20.67 25.19
C ILE A 108 10.60 -20.31 26.27
N ASN A 109 11.41 -19.29 26.03
CA ASN A 109 12.37 -18.82 27.03
C ASN A 109 11.64 -18.20 28.23
N ASN A 110 12.02 -18.63 29.44
CA ASN A 110 11.50 -18.06 30.68
C ASN A 110 12.18 -16.73 31.02
N SER A 111 11.46 -15.87 31.74
CA SER A 111 11.98 -14.62 32.31
C SER A 111 12.52 -13.63 31.26
N VAL A 112 11.74 -13.43 30.19
CA VAL A 112 12.04 -12.46 29.13
C VAL A 112 11.25 -11.19 29.37
N THR A 113 11.90 -10.03 29.20
CA THR A 113 11.23 -8.73 29.10
C THR A 113 11.77 -8.01 27.87
N ILE A 114 10.88 -7.70 26.93
CA ILE A 114 11.18 -6.97 25.69
C ILE A 114 10.37 -5.69 25.70
N ILE A 115 11.03 -4.56 25.48
CA ILE A 115 10.40 -3.26 25.24
C ILE A 115 10.83 -2.86 23.84
N ASP A 116 9.87 -2.65 22.94
CA ASP A 116 10.15 -2.49 21.52
C ASP A 116 9.22 -1.46 20.86
N SER A 117 9.76 -0.75 19.88
CA SER A 117 9.10 0.31 19.14
C SER A 117 9.79 0.54 17.79
N PRO A 118 9.06 0.88 16.72
CA PRO A 118 9.69 1.14 15.43
C PRO A 118 10.50 2.44 15.44
N ARG A 119 11.72 2.41 14.88
CA ARG A 119 12.52 3.62 14.63
C ARG A 119 11.87 4.57 13.63
N PHE A 120 11.19 4.02 12.62
CA PHE A 120 10.51 4.77 11.55
C PHE A 120 9.07 4.32 11.41
N GLN A 121 8.16 5.27 11.28
CA GLN A 121 6.71 5.04 11.18
C GLN A 121 6.26 4.58 9.79
N HIS A 122 7.02 4.86 8.73
CA HIS A 122 6.72 4.41 7.37
C HIS A 122 7.69 3.27 7.00
N ARG A 123 7.19 2.04 6.90
CA ARG A 123 7.98 0.85 6.54
C ARG A 123 7.25 0.09 5.44
N GLY A 124 7.59 0.44 4.20
CA GLY A 124 6.81 0.08 3.01
C GLY A 124 7.40 -1.04 2.16
N VAL A 125 6.52 -1.76 1.46
CA VAL A 125 6.85 -2.57 0.28
C VAL A 125 5.94 -2.12 -0.86
N MET A 126 6.54 -1.88 -2.02
CA MET A 126 5.83 -1.59 -3.25
C MET A 126 5.61 -2.88 -4.05
N LEU A 127 4.37 -3.14 -4.48
CA LEU A 127 4.09 -4.13 -5.52
C LEU A 127 3.55 -3.43 -6.75
N ASP A 128 4.22 -3.68 -7.87
CA ASP A 128 3.77 -3.33 -9.22
C ASP A 128 2.85 -4.45 -9.72
N THR A 129 1.58 -4.11 -9.92
CA THR A 129 0.57 -5.02 -10.47
C THR A 129 0.13 -4.66 -11.88
N ALA A 130 0.78 -3.67 -12.48
CA ALA A 130 0.47 -3.17 -13.80
C ALA A 130 1.35 -3.80 -14.88
N ARG A 131 2.65 -3.97 -14.60
CA ARG A 131 3.59 -4.66 -15.50
C ARG A 131 3.23 -6.13 -15.63
N HIS A 132 2.84 -6.75 -14.51
CA HIS A 132 2.25 -8.08 -14.47
C HIS A 132 1.11 -8.10 -13.46
N PHE A 133 -0.03 -8.70 -13.84
CA PHE A 133 -1.14 -8.86 -12.90
C PHE A 133 -0.77 -9.85 -11.79
N LEU A 134 -0.96 -9.45 -10.53
CA LEU A 134 -0.81 -10.34 -9.37
C LEU A 134 -2.19 -10.77 -8.84
N PRO A 135 -2.52 -12.07 -8.80
CA PRO A 135 -3.77 -12.52 -8.20
C PRO A 135 -3.91 -12.08 -6.73
N VAL A 136 -5.12 -11.71 -6.29
CA VAL A 136 -5.41 -11.30 -4.90
C VAL A 136 -4.83 -12.24 -3.84
N PRO A 137 -4.88 -13.59 -3.99
CA PRO A 137 -4.24 -14.49 -3.03
C PRO A 137 -2.72 -14.29 -2.88
N ILE A 138 -2.02 -13.85 -3.94
CA ILE A 138 -0.58 -13.56 -3.89
C ILE A 138 -0.31 -12.23 -3.19
N ILE A 139 -1.14 -11.21 -3.43
CA ILE A 139 -1.06 -9.93 -2.69
C ILE A 139 -1.25 -10.20 -1.20
N LYS A 140 -2.26 -11.00 -0.82
CA LYS A 140 -2.52 -11.39 0.57
C LYS A 140 -1.38 -12.15 1.23
N LYS A 141 -0.69 -13.03 0.51
CA LYS A 141 0.52 -13.70 1.00
C LYS A 141 1.67 -12.73 1.24
N ASN A 142 1.82 -11.71 0.40
CA ASN A 142 2.80 -10.65 0.64
C ASN A 142 2.43 -9.84 1.89
N LEU A 143 1.15 -9.52 2.10
CA LEU A 143 0.67 -8.86 3.32
C LEU A 143 0.91 -9.70 4.58
N ASP A 144 0.79 -11.04 4.50
CA ASP A 144 1.19 -11.94 5.59
C ASP A 144 2.70 -11.83 5.88
N ALA A 145 3.53 -11.90 4.84
CA ALA A 145 4.99 -11.77 4.98
C ALA A 145 5.40 -10.40 5.54
N MET A 146 4.73 -9.33 5.12
CA MET A 146 4.93 -7.99 5.66
C MET A 146 4.62 -7.93 7.15
N ALA A 147 3.53 -8.57 7.61
CA ALA A 147 3.17 -8.63 9.02
C ALA A 147 4.26 -9.34 9.86
N TYR A 148 4.79 -10.47 9.37
CA TYR A 148 5.89 -11.19 10.03
C TYR A 148 7.16 -10.33 10.17
N ASN A 149 7.40 -9.46 9.18
CA ASN A 149 8.53 -8.53 9.17
C ASN A 149 8.21 -7.15 9.78
N LYS A 150 7.04 -7.00 10.43
CA LYS A 150 6.58 -5.75 11.06
C LYS A 150 6.54 -4.54 10.09
N LEU A 151 6.38 -4.78 8.80
CA LEU A 151 6.13 -3.74 7.80
C LEU A 151 4.66 -3.28 7.91
N ASN A 152 4.40 -2.00 7.63
CA ASN A 152 3.10 -1.39 7.90
C ASN A 152 2.54 -0.55 6.75
N VAL A 153 3.22 -0.48 5.60
CA VAL A 153 2.74 0.19 4.39
C VAL A 153 2.82 -0.76 3.20
N PHE A 154 1.68 -1.04 2.58
CA PHE A 154 1.60 -1.63 1.26
C PHE A 154 1.40 -0.50 0.25
N HIS A 155 2.44 -0.19 -0.50
CA HIS A 155 2.39 0.73 -1.64
C HIS A 155 1.95 -0.06 -2.86
N TRP A 156 0.73 0.19 -3.31
CA TRP A 156 0.13 -0.54 -4.42
C TRP A 156 0.26 0.28 -5.71
N HIS A 157 1.32 0.01 -6.47
CA HIS A 157 1.51 0.53 -7.82
C HIS A 157 0.58 -0.24 -8.77
N ILE A 158 -0.65 0.26 -8.88
CA ILE A 158 -1.80 -0.52 -9.36
C ILE A 158 -2.02 -0.39 -10.88
N VAL A 159 -1.56 0.69 -11.50
CA VAL A 159 -1.69 0.96 -12.95
C VAL A 159 -0.39 1.55 -13.48
N ASP A 160 -0.08 1.29 -14.75
CA ASP A 160 1.10 1.78 -15.47
C ASP A 160 0.85 1.63 -16.98
N ASP A 161 1.90 1.80 -17.80
CA ASP A 161 1.87 1.64 -19.24
C ASP A 161 1.24 0.31 -19.68
N GLN A 162 1.72 -0.80 -19.15
CA GLN A 162 1.42 -2.13 -19.70
C GLN A 162 -0.03 -2.55 -19.44
N SER A 163 -0.61 -2.17 -18.30
CA SER A 163 -2.01 -2.47 -18.02
C SER A 163 -2.68 -1.54 -17.01
N PHE A 164 -4.00 -1.43 -17.16
CA PHE A 164 -4.91 -0.77 -16.22
C PHE A 164 -5.83 -1.82 -15.55
N PRO A 165 -5.37 -2.55 -14.53
CA PRO A 165 -6.18 -3.60 -13.90
C PRO A 165 -7.19 -3.06 -12.87
N PHE A 166 -7.06 -1.82 -12.40
CA PHE A 166 -8.00 -1.25 -11.43
C PHE A 166 -9.39 -1.02 -12.07
N GLU A 167 -10.44 -1.66 -11.56
CA GLU A 167 -11.79 -1.40 -12.05
C GLU A 167 -12.35 -0.10 -11.46
N SER A 168 -12.25 1.00 -12.20
CA SER A 168 -12.90 2.26 -11.84
C SER A 168 -14.40 2.17 -12.08
N ILE A 169 -15.18 2.60 -11.07
CA ILE A 169 -16.63 2.72 -11.17
C ILE A 169 -16.99 3.93 -12.04
N THR A 170 -16.25 5.03 -11.91
CA THR A 170 -16.45 6.28 -12.65
C THR A 170 -16.08 6.14 -14.12
N PHE A 171 -15.03 5.36 -14.41
CA PHE A 171 -14.51 5.14 -15.76
C PHE A 171 -14.30 3.64 -16.05
N PRO A 172 -15.38 2.85 -16.21
CA PRO A 172 -15.27 1.40 -16.40
C PRO A 172 -14.47 0.98 -17.63
N ASP A 173 -14.42 1.84 -18.65
CA ASP A 173 -13.71 1.54 -19.89
C ASP A 173 -12.18 1.55 -19.72
N LEU A 174 -11.65 2.16 -18.64
CA LEU A 174 -10.21 2.11 -18.33
C LEU A 174 -9.73 0.67 -18.15
N SER A 175 -10.39 -0.15 -17.32
CA SER A 175 -10.00 -1.55 -17.17
C SER A 175 -10.47 -2.43 -18.32
N ARG A 176 -11.64 -2.17 -18.92
CA ARG A 176 -12.14 -2.97 -20.06
C ARG A 176 -11.21 -2.93 -21.28
N ALA A 177 -10.59 -1.78 -21.55
CA ALA A 177 -9.64 -1.63 -22.66
C ALA A 177 -8.17 -1.75 -22.20
N GLY A 178 -7.87 -1.35 -20.97
CA GLY A 178 -6.52 -1.21 -20.43
C GLY A 178 -5.96 -2.46 -19.74
N ALA A 179 -6.79 -3.36 -19.21
CA ALA A 179 -6.32 -4.57 -18.56
C ALA A 179 -5.76 -5.59 -19.57
N PHE A 180 -4.90 -6.51 -19.12
CA PHE A 180 -4.38 -7.59 -19.97
C PHE A 180 -5.47 -8.50 -20.53
N SER A 181 -6.51 -8.77 -19.73
CA SER A 181 -7.73 -9.43 -20.17
C SER A 181 -8.85 -9.13 -19.16
N PRO A 182 -10.12 -9.48 -19.46
CA PRO A 182 -11.23 -9.34 -18.51
C PRO A 182 -11.05 -10.09 -17.18
N TYR A 183 -10.10 -11.03 -17.10
CA TYR A 183 -9.80 -11.80 -15.89
C TYR A 183 -8.65 -11.20 -15.06
N HIS A 184 -7.92 -10.22 -15.60
CA HIS A 184 -6.78 -9.57 -14.96
C HIS A 184 -7.18 -8.19 -14.45
N VAL A 185 -8.24 -8.15 -13.63
CA VAL A 185 -8.87 -6.93 -13.12
C VAL A 185 -9.01 -7.05 -11.60
N TYR A 186 -8.77 -5.95 -10.90
CA TYR A 186 -9.11 -5.78 -9.48
C TYR A 186 -10.47 -5.12 -9.36
N THR A 187 -11.48 -5.93 -9.04
CA THR A 187 -12.84 -5.45 -8.85
C THR A 187 -12.97 -4.61 -7.56
N PRO A 188 -14.08 -3.86 -7.36
CA PRO A 188 -14.39 -3.25 -6.08
C PRO A 188 -14.32 -4.21 -4.89
N ALA A 189 -14.79 -5.44 -5.05
CA ALA A 189 -14.73 -6.45 -4.00
C ALA A 189 -13.28 -6.87 -3.70
N ASP A 190 -12.44 -7.04 -4.73
CA ASP A 190 -11.03 -7.40 -4.55
C ASP A 190 -10.26 -6.31 -3.79
N VAL A 191 -10.49 -5.04 -4.12
CA VAL A 191 -9.85 -3.91 -3.46
C VAL A 191 -10.25 -3.85 -1.98
N ILE A 192 -11.54 -4.01 -1.67
CA ILE A 192 -12.04 -4.06 -0.28
C ILE A 192 -11.40 -5.23 0.47
N ASP A 193 -11.32 -6.40 -0.16
CA ASP A 193 -10.78 -7.61 0.43
C ASP A 193 -9.27 -7.51 0.73
N VAL A 194 -8.50 -6.87 -0.17
CA VAL A 194 -7.07 -6.56 0.07
C VAL A 194 -6.91 -5.56 1.23
N ILE A 195 -7.69 -4.49 1.24
CA ILE A 195 -7.65 -3.46 2.30
C ILE A 195 -7.99 -4.07 3.65
N GLU A 196 -9.03 -4.89 3.73
CA GLU A 196 -9.44 -5.54 4.99
C GLU A 196 -8.38 -6.53 5.48
N HIS A 197 -7.80 -7.33 4.57
CA HIS A 197 -6.73 -8.26 4.92
C HIS A 197 -5.48 -7.54 5.45
N ALA A 198 -5.16 -6.37 4.88
CA ALA A 198 -4.08 -5.50 5.34
C ALA A 198 -4.41 -4.86 6.71
N ARG A 199 -5.64 -4.36 6.89
CA ARG A 199 -6.12 -3.73 8.14
C ARG A 199 -6.00 -4.67 9.34
N LEU A 200 -6.41 -5.94 9.18
CA LEU A 200 -6.28 -6.99 10.21
C LEU A 200 -4.83 -7.37 10.58
N ARG A 201 -3.85 -6.77 9.89
CA ARG A 201 -2.40 -6.94 10.12
C ARG A 201 -1.71 -5.62 10.49
N GLY A 202 -2.46 -4.54 10.63
CA GLY A 202 -1.90 -3.21 10.85
C GLY A 202 -1.04 -2.76 9.67
N ILE A 203 -1.53 -2.96 8.44
CA ILE A 203 -0.87 -2.51 7.22
C ILE A 203 -1.79 -1.50 6.52
N ARG A 204 -1.26 -0.32 6.24
CA ARG A 204 -1.89 0.72 5.42
C ARG A 204 -1.79 0.34 3.96
N VAL A 205 -2.85 0.54 3.18
CA VAL A 205 -2.79 0.41 1.71
C VAL A 205 -2.76 1.81 1.11
N ILE A 206 -1.66 2.15 0.44
CA ILE A 206 -1.48 3.42 -0.27
C ILE A 206 -1.54 3.12 -1.78
N PRO A 207 -2.60 3.52 -2.48
CA PRO A 207 -2.66 3.36 -3.92
C PRO A 207 -1.73 4.37 -4.60
N GLU A 208 -1.14 3.96 -5.71
CA GLU A 208 -0.47 4.85 -6.65
C GLU A 208 -1.22 4.96 -7.97
N ILE A 209 -1.47 6.19 -8.40
CA ILE A 209 -2.00 6.51 -9.73
C ILE A 209 -0.96 7.39 -10.41
N ASP A 210 -0.05 6.74 -11.13
CA ASP A 210 1.11 7.39 -11.72
C ASP A 210 0.76 8.09 -13.04
N THR A 211 1.08 9.38 -13.10
CA THR A 211 0.81 10.29 -14.22
C THR A 211 1.78 11.47 -14.13
N PRO A 212 2.18 12.14 -15.23
CA PRO A 212 1.69 12.00 -16.61
C PRO A 212 2.47 10.98 -17.44
N GLY A 213 3.60 10.48 -16.93
CA GLY A 213 4.28 9.29 -17.43
C GLY A 213 3.45 8.04 -17.15
N HIS A 214 3.90 6.87 -17.64
CA HIS A 214 3.30 5.59 -17.28
C HIS A 214 1.80 5.45 -17.61
N THR A 215 1.35 6.11 -18.69
CA THR A 215 -0.08 6.21 -19.04
C THR A 215 -0.51 5.52 -20.34
N TYR A 216 0.35 4.69 -20.96
CA TYR A 216 0.01 3.98 -22.20
C TYR A 216 -1.33 3.21 -22.12
N SER A 217 -1.57 2.48 -21.03
CA SER A 217 -2.81 1.69 -20.85
C SER A 217 -4.08 2.53 -20.83
N TRP A 218 -3.98 3.80 -20.42
CA TRP A 218 -5.10 4.74 -20.35
C TRP A 218 -5.53 5.19 -21.75
N GLY A 219 -4.56 5.36 -22.65
CA GLY A 219 -4.77 5.75 -24.05
C GLY A 219 -5.66 4.80 -24.83
N LYS A 220 -5.73 3.52 -24.40
CA LYS A 220 -6.58 2.50 -25.03
C LYS A 220 -8.08 2.81 -24.94
N SER A 221 -8.54 3.48 -23.87
CA SER A 221 -9.94 3.91 -23.72
C SER A 221 -10.11 5.42 -23.81
N MET A 222 -9.07 6.19 -23.49
CA MET A 222 -9.10 7.65 -23.48
C MET A 222 -7.99 8.25 -24.35
N PRO A 223 -7.95 7.98 -25.67
CA PRO A 223 -6.88 8.45 -26.55
C PRO A 223 -6.77 9.97 -26.60
N GLN A 224 -7.84 10.70 -26.29
CA GLN A 224 -7.84 12.16 -26.21
C GLN A 224 -6.97 12.73 -25.08
N LEU A 225 -6.58 11.92 -24.08
CA LEU A 225 -5.72 12.35 -22.99
C LEU A 225 -4.24 12.25 -23.32
N ILE A 226 -3.88 11.44 -24.32
CA ILE A 226 -2.49 11.13 -24.68
C ILE A 226 -1.92 12.19 -25.62
N THR A 227 -0.65 12.52 -25.44
CA THR A 227 0.07 13.39 -26.35
C THR A 227 0.29 12.70 -27.69
N VAL A 228 -0.04 13.39 -28.79
CA VAL A 228 0.40 12.96 -30.12
C VAL A 228 1.85 13.40 -30.31
N CYS A 229 2.79 12.46 -30.33
CA CYS A 229 4.19 12.74 -30.65
C CYS A 229 4.36 13.08 -32.14
N TRP A 230 5.47 13.73 -32.50
CA TRP A 230 5.79 14.09 -33.88
C TRP A 230 7.20 13.65 -34.26
N ALA A 231 7.36 13.19 -35.50
CA ALA A 231 8.66 12.88 -36.09
C ALA A 231 8.66 13.34 -37.55
N ASN A 232 9.76 13.95 -38.00
CA ASN A 232 9.93 14.42 -39.39
C ASN A 232 8.77 15.29 -39.89
N GLY A 233 8.27 16.19 -39.02
CA GLY A 233 7.19 17.14 -39.36
C GLY A 233 5.80 16.52 -39.50
N LYS A 234 5.59 15.28 -39.03
CA LYS A 234 4.29 14.60 -39.05
C LYS A 234 3.98 13.95 -37.70
N PRO A 235 2.68 13.76 -37.36
CA PRO A 235 2.28 12.93 -36.24
C PRO A 235 2.94 11.55 -36.32
N TYR A 236 3.51 11.12 -35.20
CA TYR A 236 4.13 9.83 -34.99
C TYR A 236 3.31 9.04 -33.98
N GLN A 237 2.92 7.83 -34.35
CA GLN A 237 2.27 6.89 -33.45
C GLN A 237 3.34 5.99 -32.84
N ALA A 238 3.34 5.86 -31.52
CA ALA A 238 4.24 4.97 -30.81
C ALA A 238 4.00 3.52 -31.23
N ILE A 239 5.09 2.74 -31.28
CA ILE A 239 5.03 1.32 -31.59
C ILE A 239 4.56 0.57 -30.34
N TYR A 240 3.33 0.06 -30.42
CA TYR A 240 2.70 -0.76 -29.38
C TYR A 240 3.66 -1.79 -28.78
N GLY A 241 3.79 -1.80 -27.45
CA GLY A 241 4.56 -2.79 -26.71
C GLY A 241 6.08 -2.59 -26.70
N THR A 242 6.61 -1.58 -27.40
CA THR A 242 8.07 -1.27 -27.41
C THR A 242 8.40 0.19 -27.13
N GLN A 243 7.39 1.08 -27.17
CA GLN A 243 7.54 2.52 -26.98
C GLN A 243 6.42 3.07 -26.08
N GLY A 244 6.03 2.29 -25.06
CA GLY A 244 4.94 2.67 -24.14
C GLY A 244 5.23 4.00 -23.43
N GLU A 245 6.51 4.25 -23.13
CA GLU A 245 6.99 5.47 -22.49
C GLU A 245 6.68 6.74 -23.27
N MET A 246 6.37 6.65 -24.57
CA MET A 246 6.01 7.81 -25.39
C MET A 246 4.56 8.25 -25.22
N GLU A 247 3.68 7.37 -24.73
CA GLU A 247 2.25 7.63 -24.57
C GLU A 247 1.95 8.23 -23.19
N ILE A 248 2.39 9.47 -23.05
CA ILE A 248 2.22 10.29 -21.85
C ILE A 248 1.04 11.25 -21.98
N PHE A 249 0.42 11.60 -20.85
CA PHE A 249 -0.66 12.58 -20.83
C PHE A 249 -0.26 13.91 -21.48
N ASN A 250 -1.25 14.56 -22.10
CA ASN A 250 -1.10 15.87 -22.68
C ASN A 250 -1.37 16.96 -21.61
N PRO A 251 -0.34 17.66 -21.10
CA PRO A 251 -0.48 18.63 -20.02
C PRO A 251 -1.27 19.88 -20.43
N ILE A 252 -1.51 20.11 -21.73
CA ILE A 252 -2.31 21.25 -22.19
C ILE A 252 -3.77 20.88 -22.48
N GLU A 253 -4.17 19.61 -22.29
CA GLU A 253 -5.55 19.15 -22.48
C GLU A 253 -6.34 19.25 -21.16
N PRO A 254 -7.35 20.13 -21.08
CA PRO A 254 -8.13 20.31 -19.85
C PRO A 254 -8.82 19.03 -19.34
N ARG A 255 -9.18 18.11 -20.25
CA ARG A 255 -9.83 16.85 -19.88
C ARG A 255 -8.97 15.96 -19.00
N VAL A 256 -7.63 16.05 -19.09
CA VAL A 256 -6.72 15.31 -18.20
C VAL A 256 -7.02 15.66 -16.74
N TYR A 257 -7.13 16.95 -16.43
CA TYR A 257 -7.36 17.41 -15.07
C TYR A 257 -8.76 17.07 -14.55
N SER A 258 -9.81 17.14 -15.39
CA SER A 258 -11.15 16.72 -14.98
C SER A 258 -11.26 15.20 -14.76
N THR A 259 -10.56 14.41 -15.57
CA THR A 259 -10.48 12.95 -15.39
C THR A 259 -9.76 12.61 -14.10
N MET A 260 -8.60 13.24 -13.85
CA MET A 260 -7.83 13.02 -12.63
C MET A 260 -8.58 13.46 -11.37
N ASP A 261 -9.28 14.61 -11.37
CA ASP A 261 -10.13 15.01 -10.23
C ASP A 261 -11.21 13.97 -9.93
N SER A 262 -11.91 13.48 -10.96
CA SER A 262 -12.97 12.48 -10.79
C SER A 262 -12.42 11.14 -10.30
N LEU A 263 -11.30 10.67 -10.88
CA LEU A 263 -10.70 9.39 -10.51
C LEU A 263 -10.07 9.45 -9.12
N LEU A 264 -9.33 10.50 -8.77
CA LEU A 264 -8.72 10.64 -7.45
C LEU A 264 -9.77 10.78 -6.33
N ARG A 265 -10.94 11.37 -6.61
CA ARG A 265 -12.09 11.33 -5.69
C ARG A 265 -12.61 9.91 -5.48
N GLU A 266 -12.70 9.12 -6.55
CA GLU A 266 -13.08 7.70 -6.43
C GLU A 266 -12.04 6.94 -5.59
N VAL A 267 -10.76 7.06 -5.93
CA VAL A 267 -9.67 6.40 -5.19
C VAL A 267 -9.70 6.80 -3.72
N LYS A 268 -9.81 8.09 -3.40
CA LYS A 268 -9.97 8.56 -2.02
C LYS A 268 -11.16 7.91 -1.31
N SER A 269 -12.31 7.75 -1.98
CA SER A 269 -13.49 7.15 -1.34
C SER A 269 -13.35 5.64 -1.12
N ARG A 270 -12.52 4.96 -1.90
CA ARG A 270 -12.31 3.50 -1.84
C ARG A 270 -11.15 3.07 -0.95
N PHE A 271 -10.16 3.95 -0.73
CA PHE A 271 -8.98 3.67 0.07
C PHE A 271 -9.01 4.48 1.39
N PRO A 272 -9.04 3.82 2.56
CA PRO A 272 -9.10 4.50 3.86
C PRO A 272 -7.84 5.33 4.22
N SER A 273 -6.74 5.16 3.48
CA SER A 273 -5.51 5.94 3.68
C SER A 273 -5.74 7.39 3.25
N ASN A 274 -5.32 8.34 4.09
CA ASN A 274 -5.28 9.76 3.71
C ASN A 274 -4.19 10.08 2.66
N TYR A 275 -3.34 9.11 2.34
CA TYR A 275 -2.25 9.24 1.38
C TYR A 275 -2.60 8.56 0.06
N ILE A 276 -2.29 9.23 -1.04
CA ILE A 276 -2.27 8.67 -2.40
C ILE A 276 -0.90 9.01 -3.00
N HIS A 277 -0.25 8.02 -3.61
CA HIS A 277 0.95 8.26 -4.39
C HIS A 277 0.55 8.71 -5.80
N LEU A 278 1.13 9.81 -6.27
CA LEU A 278 0.81 10.39 -7.57
C LEU A 278 1.83 10.02 -8.66
N GLY A 279 2.89 9.30 -8.27
CA GLY A 279 3.99 8.93 -9.15
C GLY A 279 4.75 10.17 -9.61
N MET A 280 4.55 10.51 -10.89
CA MET A 280 5.16 11.64 -11.59
C MET A 280 6.65 11.42 -11.90
N ASP A 281 7.09 10.18 -12.09
CA ASP A 281 8.46 9.84 -12.49
C ASP A 281 8.62 9.67 -14.01
N GLU A 282 9.88 9.73 -14.43
CA GLU A 282 10.39 9.28 -15.75
C GLU A 282 9.63 9.78 -16.99
N VAL A 283 9.10 11.01 -16.93
CA VAL A 283 8.32 11.59 -18.02
C VAL A 283 9.14 11.72 -19.32
N TYR A 284 8.64 11.13 -20.41
CA TYR A 284 9.27 11.17 -21.73
C TYR A 284 9.07 12.51 -22.46
N ASP A 285 9.84 13.52 -22.03
CA ASP A 285 9.72 14.90 -22.49
C ASP A 285 9.84 15.12 -24.01
N ARG A 286 10.55 14.25 -24.73
CA ARG A 286 10.74 14.35 -26.19
C ARG A 286 9.42 14.30 -26.94
N CYS A 287 8.43 13.53 -26.46
CA CYS A 287 7.12 13.51 -27.10
C CYS A 287 6.43 14.89 -26.99
N TRP A 288 6.44 15.50 -25.80
CA TRP A 288 5.90 16.85 -25.61
C TRP A 288 6.62 17.89 -26.48
N LEU A 289 7.95 17.90 -26.46
CA LEU A 289 8.77 18.85 -27.20
C LEU A 289 8.67 18.67 -28.73
N SER A 290 8.29 17.48 -29.19
CA SER A 290 8.04 17.25 -30.62
C SER A 290 6.71 17.87 -31.09
N ASN A 291 5.73 18.05 -30.20
CA ASN A 291 4.39 18.46 -30.58
C ASN A 291 4.30 20.00 -30.78
N PRO A 292 3.90 20.49 -31.98
CA PRO A 292 3.84 21.91 -32.27
C PRO A 292 2.79 22.67 -31.45
N ASN A 293 1.69 22.03 -31.07
CA ASN A 293 0.67 22.67 -30.24
C ASN A 293 1.17 22.89 -28.82
N ILE A 294 1.88 21.90 -28.25
CA ILE A 294 2.47 21.99 -26.92
C ILE A 294 3.57 23.05 -26.90
N THR A 295 4.50 23.02 -27.85
CA THR A 295 5.59 24.00 -27.92
C THR A 295 5.07 25.43 -28.14
N GLN A 296 4.05 25.63 -28.97
CA GLN A 296 3.40 26.93 -29.12
C GLN A 296 2.71 27.38 -27.81
N TRP A 297 2.02 26.47 -27.12
CA TRP A 297 1.38 26.77 -25.84
C TRP A 297 2.41 27.14 -24.76
N MET A 298 3.54 26.44 -24.71
CA MET A 298 4.66 26.73 -23.81
C MET A 298 5.21 28.15 -24.03
N ILE A 299 5.39 28.57 -25.30
CA ILE A 299 5.81 29.94 -25.64
C ILE A 299 4.82 30.97 -25.11
N VAL A 300 3.53 30.76 -25.34
CA VAL A 300 2.46 31.68 -24.89
C VAL A 300 2.39 31.77 -23.36
N ASN A 301 2.69 30.69 -22.65
CA ASN A 301 2.61 30.61 -21.18
C ASN A 301 3.97 30.83 -20.48
N ASN A 302 4.98 31.31 -21.21
CA ASN A 302 6.33 31.55 -20.67
C ASN A 302 6.99 30.32 -20.01
N ILE A 303 6.70 29.12 -20.52
CA ILE A 303 7.34 27.89 -20.07
C ILE A 303 8.49 27.57 -21.02
N SER A 304 9.72 27.61 -20.52
CA SER A 304 10.93 27.51 -21.35
C SER A 304 11.53 26.10 -21.44
N SER A 305 11.00 25.12 -20.73
CA SER A 305 11.56 23.76 -20.68
C SER A 305 10.48 22.71 -20.42
N ALA A 306 10.75 21.46 -20.79
CA ALA A 306 9.87 20.35 -20.48
C ALA A 306 9.70 20.13 -18.97
N ARG A 307 10.75 20.32 -18.18
CA ARG A 307 10.65 20.34 -16.71
C ARG A 307 9.69 21.42 -16.20
N GLY A 308 9.69 22.60 -16.82
CA GLY A 308 8.71 23.64 -16.48
C GLY A 308 7.27 23.24 -16.84
N LEU A 309 7.09 22.46 -17.91
CA LEU A 309 5.79 21.92 -18.30
C LEU A 309 5.33 20.78 -17.38
N HIS A 310 6.25 19.92 -16.95
CA HIS A 310 5.98 18.89 -15.95
C HIS A 310 5.64 19.51 -14.59
N ALA A 311 6.39 20.53 -14.14
CA ALA A 311 6.07 21.30 -12.94
C ALA A 311 4.68 21.93 -13.02
N TYR A 312 4.30 22.51 -14.17
CA TYR A 312 2.94 23.02 -14.39
C TYR A 312 1.88 21.91 -14.26
N TYR A 313 2.13 20.73 -14.81
CA TYR A 313 1.24 19.58 -14.66
C TYR A 313 1.12 19.14 -13.19
N ALA A 314 2.26 18.98 -12.50
CA ALA A 314 2.33 18.55 -11.12
C ALA A 314 1.57 19.51 -10.19
N ASP A 315 1.75 20.83 -10.35
CA ASP A 315 1.04 21.85 -9.58
C ASP A 315 -0.49 21.69 -9.70
N LYS A 316 -1.00 21.39 -10.89
CA LYS A 316 -2.44 21.21 -11.13
C LYS A 316 -3.00 19.94 -10.50
N ILE A 317 -2.24 18.84 -10.49
CA ILE A 317 -2.64 17.60 -9.80
C ILE A 317 -2.54 17.78 -8.27
N LEU A 318 -1.53 18.49 -7.78
CA LEU A 318 -1.39 18.84 -6.37
C LEU A 318 -2.54 19.77 -5.90
N ASP A 319 -3.00 20.71 -6.73
CA ASP A 319 -4.22 21.49 -6.46
C ASP A 319 -5.45 20.60 -6.29
N ILE A 320 -5.62 19.60 -7.16
CA ILE A 320 -6.72 18.62 -7.09
C ILE A 320 -6.68 17.87 -5.76
N THR A 321 -5.53 17.30 -5.38
CA THR A 321 -5.38 16.54 -4.13
C THR A 321 -5.65 17.38 -2.89
N ARG A 322 -5.22 18.66 -2.89
CA ARG A 322 -5.54 19.62 -1.83
C ARG A 322 -7.05 19.86 -1.72
N ASN A 323 -7.75 20.06 -2.83
CA ASN A 323 -9.20 20.26 -2.85
C ASN A 323 -10.01 19.04 -2.38
N ILE A 324 -9.38 17.86 -2.37
CA ILE A 324 -9.99 16.62 -1.87
C ILE A 324 -9.36 16.14 -0.57
N ASN A 325 -8.59 16.95 0.16
CA ASN A 325 -7.99 16.59 1.46
C ASN A 325 -7.21 15.26 1.43
N VAL A 326 -6.35 15.10 0.42
CA VAL A 326 -5.41 13.97 0.30
C VAL A 326 -4.00 14.48 0.55
N VAL A 327 -3.18 13.70 1.25
CA VAL A 327 -1.74 13.93 1.37
C VAL A 327 -1.03 13.27 0.18
N PRO A 328 -0.44 14.04 -0.75
CA PRO A 328 0.25 13.46 -1.89
C PRO A 328 1.60 12.85 -1.46
N ILE A 329 1.95 11.73 -2.08
CA ILE A 329 3.33 11.23 -2.16
C ILE A 329 3.74 11.28 -3.63
N VAL A 330 4.98 11.67 -3.91
CA VAL A 330 5.51 11.80 -5.26
C VAL A 330 6.91 11.18 -5.33
N TRP A 331 7.32 10.77 -6.53
CA TRP A 331 8.71 10.47 -6.79
C TRP A 331 9.59 11.72 -6.81
N GLN A 332 10.91 11.52 -6.84
CA GLN A 332 11.87 12.60 -6.64
C GLN A 332 11.85 13.66 -7.75
N ASP A 333 11.41 13.32 -8.96
CA ASP A 333 11.40 14.20 -10.14
C ASP A 333 10.68 15.52 -9.86
N VAL A 334 9.53 15.45 -9.20
CA VAL A 334 8.72 16.60 -8.79
C VAL A 334 9.51 17.53 -7.86
N TRP A 335 10.29 16.96 -6.93
CA TRP A 335 11.15 17.73 -6.05
C TRP A 335 12.33 18.35 -6.79
N ASP A 336 12.97 17.61 -7.70
CA ASP A 336 14.10 18.08 -8.50
C ASP A 336 13.70 19.24 -9.44
N GLU A 337 12.42 19.30 -9.80
CA GLU A 337 11.78 20.40 -10.53
C GLU A 337 11.38 21.59 -9.65
N LYS A 338 11.63 21.51 -8.34
CA LYS A 338 11.34 22.54 -7.32
C LYS A 338 9.86 22.82 -7.12
N VAL A 339 8.99 21.87 -7.49
CA VAL A 339 7.55 21.93 -7.21
C VAL A 339 7.34 21.82 -5.70
N GLN A 340 6.44 22.65 -5.17
CA GLN A 340 6.16 22.67 -3.74
C GLN A 340 5.11 21.62 -3.38
N VAL A 341 5.56 20.46 -2.93
CA VAL A 341 4.68 19.40 -2.40
C VAL A 341 4.27 19.78 -0.98
N ARG A 342 3.11 20.44 -0.84
CA ARG A 342 2.55 20.80 0.47
C ARG A 342 1.35 19.92 0.78
N SER A 343 1.31 19.38 2.00
CA SER A 343 0.05 18.91 2.58
C SER A 343 -0.86 20.11 2.90
N PHE A 344 -2.15 19.83 3.05
CA PHE A 344 -3.20 20.78 3.42
C PHE A 344 -2.88 21.62 4.67
#